data_AF-A0A7C7DC55-F1
#
_entry.id   AF-A0A7C7DC55-F1
#
_cell.length_a   1.000
_cell.length_b   1.000
_cell.length_c   1.000
_cell.angle_alpha   90.00
_cell.angle_beta   90.00
_cell.angle_gamma   90.00
#
_symmetry.space_group_name_H-M   'P 1'
#
loop_
_entity.id
_entity.type
_entity.pdbx_description
1 polymer ?
#
loop_
_entity_poly.entity_id
_entity_poly.type
_entity_poly.pdbx_seq_one_letter_code
_entity_poly.pdbx_strand_id
1 'polypeptide(L)' 'MKKIVLAIKDNNCASNDACALCGRRTEPSCGPELFLDGTWSLVCHECGEKHAPGLVKLLALARDAEEYFQAQWGGHSLD' A
#
# COMPACT_ATOMS: atom_id res chain seq x y z
N MET A 1 -10.06 -19.97 13.84
CA MET A 1 -9.12 -19.22 12.98
C MET A 1 -9.18 -17.74 13.38
N LYS A 2 -8.04 -17.07 13.58
CA LYS A 2 -8.03 -15.62 13.84
C LYS A 2 -8.44 -14.88 12.56
N LYS A 3 -9.34 -13.90 12.68
CA LYS A 3 -9.70 -13.00 11.58
C LYS A 3 -8.49 -12.13 11.25
N ILE A 4 -8.06 -12.15 9.99
CA ILE A 4 -7.05 -11.23 9.48
C ILE A 4 -7.77 -9.93 9.13
N VAL A 5 -7.36 -8.83 9.74
CA VAL A 5 -7.86 -7.48 9.44
C VAL A 5 -6.66 -6.68 8.94
N LEU A 6 -6.83 -6.04 7.78
CA LEU A 6 -5.82 -5.20 7.16
C LEU A 6 -6.27 -3.75 7.18
N ALA A 7 -5.32 -2.82 7.15
CA ALA A 7 -5.56 -1.39 7.08
C ALA A 7 -4.63 -0.74 6.06
N ILE A 8 -5.09 0.33 5.43
CA ILE A 8 -4.22 1.23 4.65
C ILE A 8 -3.61 2.22 5.64
N LYS A 9 -2.28 2.39 5.58
CA LYS A 9 -1.55 3.39 6.38
C LYS A 9 -0.52 4.09 5.50
N ASP A 10 -0.18 5.32 5.87
CA ASP A 10 0.87 6.06 5.20
C ASP A 10 2.24 5.51 5.59
N ASN A 11 3.01 5.06 4.60
CA ASN A 11 4.35 4.51 4.74
C ASN A 11 5.38 5.55 4.30
N ASN A 12 5.91 6.31 5.25
CA ASN A 12 6.94 7.32 4.99
C ASN A 12 8.38 6.77 4.95
N CYS A 13 8.57 5.48 5.27
CA CYS A 13 9.90 4.86 5.38
C CYS A 13 10.23 3.93 4.21
N ALA A 14 9.21 3.31 3.59
CA ALA A 14 9.36 2.35 2.49
C ALA A 14 10.39 1.23 2.81
N SER A 15 10.39 0.71 4.04
CA SER A 15 11.27 -0.39 4.43
C SER A 15 10.90 -1.69 3.72
N ASN A 16 11.89 -2.37 3.14
CA ASN A 16 11.71 -3.66 2.43
C ASN A 16 11.49 -4.84 3.38
N ASP A 17 10.63 -4.67 4.39
CA ASP A 17 10.37 -5.69 5.39
C ASP A 17 9.66 -6.91 4.79
N ALA A 18 9.77 -8.05 5.46
CA ALA A 18 9.04 -9.24 5.07
C ALA A 18 7.53 -9.07 5.33
N CYS A 19 6.71 -9.59 4.43
CA CYS A 19 5.27 -9.61 4.58
C CYS A 19 4.86 -10.35 5.86
N ALA A 20 4.05 -9.72 6.68
CA ALA A 20 3.57 -10.25 7.95
C ALA A 20 2.76 -11.56 7.82
N LEU A 21 2.25 -11.87 6.62
CA LEU A 21 1.39 -13.02 6.36
C LEU A 21 2.11 -14.18 5.67
N CYS A 22 2.97 -13.92 4.69
CA CYS A 22 3.64 -14.97 3.92
C CYS A 22 5.17 -15.01 4.08
N GLY A 23 5.76 -14.03 4.76
CA GLY A 23 7.21 -13.94 4.98
C GLY A 23 8.04 -13.59 3.74
N ARG A 24 7.43 -13.45 2.55
CA ARG A 24 8.14 -12.98 1.35
C ARG A 24 8.51 -11.51 1.50
N ARG A 25 9.63 -11.11 0.91
CA ARG A 25 10.07 -9.71 0.84
C ARG A 25 8.97 -8.85 0.20
N THR A 26 8.72 -7.68 0.77
CA THR A 26 7.87 -6.65 0.16
C THR A 26 8.72 -5.62 -0.58
N GLU A 27 8.11 -4.95 -1.55
CA GLU A 27 8.68 -3.82 -2.30
C GLU A 27 7.72 -2.64 -2.18
N PRO A 28 7.60 -2.03 -0.98
CA PRO A 28 6.65 -0.94 -0.77
C PRO A 28 7.16 0.35 -1.41
N SER A 29 6.22 1.23 -1.75
CA SER A 29 6.52 2.63 -2.11
C SER A 29 6.35 3.55 -0.90
N CYS A 30 6.89 4.77 -0.99
CA CYS A 30 6.47 5.84 -0.08
C CYS A 30 4.99 6.16 -0.34
N GLY A 31 4.21 6.37 0.72
CA GLY A 31 2.78 6.67 0.64
C GLY A 31 1.88 5.52 1.13
N PRO A 32 0.61 5.49 0.73
CA PRO A 32 -0.36 4.51 1.23
C PRO A 32 0.02 3.06 0.90
N GLU A 33 0.12 2.21 1.92
CA GLU A 33 0.43 0.78 1.81
C GLU A 33 -0.44 -0.08 2.74
N LEU A 34 -0.44 -1.40 2.52
CA LEU A 34 -1.17 -2.36 3.37
C LEU A 34 -0.37 -2.81 4.58
N PHE A 35 -1.03 -2.78 5.72
CA PHE A 35 -0.49 -3.26 7.00
C PHE A 35 -1.48 -4.18 7.70
N LEU A 36 -0.96 -5.04 8.57
CA LEU A 36 -1.78 -5.75 9.55
C LEU A 36 -2.40 -4.73 10.52
N ASP A 37 -3.71 -4.83 10.73
CA ASP A 37 -4.43 -3.88 11.58
C ASP A 37 -3.89 -3.90 13.01
N GLY A 38 -3.79 -2.71 13.62
CA GLY A 38 -3.16 -2.53 14.93
C GLY A 38 -1.62 -2.65 14.97
N THR A 39 -0.93 -2.95 13.86
CA THR A 39 0.55 -3.00 13.82
C THR A 39 1.13 -2.19 12.65
N TRP A 40 2.44 -2.03 12.60
CA TRP A 40 3.17 -1.47 11.44
C TRP A 40 3.84 -2.56 10.61
N SER A 41 3.28 -3.77 10.63
CA SER A 41 3.80 -4.90 9.84
C SER A 41 3.22 -4.89 8.43
N LEU A 42 4.09 -4.71 7.42
CA LEU A 42 3.72 -4.65 6.01
C LEU A 42 3.06 -5.94 5.52
N VAL A 43 2.15 -5.80 4.57
CA VAL A 43 1.46 -6.91 3.90
C VAL A 43 1.61 -6.76 2.40
N CYS A 44 2.13 -7.80 1.74
CA CYS A 44 2.30 -7.78 0.28
C CYS A 44 0.96 -7.76 -0.45
N HIS A 45 1.00 -7.29 -1.71
CA HIS A 45 -0.15 -7.22 -2.60
C HIS A 45 -0.94 -8.53 -2.69
N GLU A 46 -0.27 -9.66 -2.93
CA GLU A 46 -0.92 -10.98 -3.08
C GLU A 46 -1.69 -11.40 -1.82
N CYS A 47 -1.13 -11.14 -0.63
CA CYS A 47 -1.82 -11.40 0.62
C CYS A 47 -2.96 -10.39 0.85
N GLY A 48 -2.76 -9.13 0.46
CA GLY A 48 -3.80 -8.11 0.41
C GLY A 48 -4.99 -8.54 -0.45
N GLU A 49 -4.77 -9.04 -1.65
CA GLU A 49 -5.84 -9.49 -2.56
C GLU A 49 -6.63 -10.66 -1.97
N LYS A 50 -5.93 -11.58 -1.31
CA LYS A 50 -6.56 -12.74 -0.67
C LYS A 50 -7.42 -12.36 0.53
N HIS A 51 -6.98 -11.39 1.33
CA HIS A 51 -7.57 -11.11 2.65
C HIS A 51 -8.41 -9.84 2.71
N ALA A 52 -8.13 -8.84 1.88
CA ALA A 52 -8.84 -7.57 1.80
C ALA A 52 -8.81 -6.99 0.36
N PRO A 53 -9.41 -7.67 -0.64
CA PRO A 53 -9.34 -7.25 -2.04
C PRO A 53 -9.90 -5.84 -2.29
N GLY A 54 -10.86 -5.39 -1.48
CA GLY A 54 -11.39 -4.03 -1.56
C GLY A 54 -10.34 -2.95 -1.23
N LEU A 55 -9.45 -3.19 -0.25
CA LEU A 55 -8.39 -2.25 0.09
C LEU A 55 -7.31 -2.19 -0.98
N VAL A 56 -6.97 -3.34 -1.58
CA VAL A 56 -6.05 -3.38 -2.73
C VAL A 56 -6.57 -2.53 -3.89
N LYS A 57 -7.87 -2.64 -4.20
CA LYS A 57 -8.50 -1.83 -5.25
C LYS A 57 -8.45 -0.33 -4.95
N LEU A 58 -8.62 0.06 -3.69
CA LEU A 58 -8.50 1.46 -3.29
C LEU A 58 -7.06 1.98 -3.44
N LEU A 59 -6.05 1.15 -3.13
CA LEU A 59 -4.65 1.50 -3.37
C LEU A 59 -4.33 1.63 -4.87
N ALA A 60 -4.85 0.72 -5.70
CA ALA A 60 -4.71 0.82 -7.15
C ALA A 60 -5.33 2.13 -7.67
N LEU A 61 -6.56 2.44 -7.24
CA LEU A 61 -7.24 3.69 -7.62
C LEU A 61 -6.45 4.94 -7.18
N ALA A 62 -5.87 4.92 -5.98
CA ALA A 62 -5.06 6.03 -5.49
C ALA A 62 -3.78 6.22 -6.34
N ARG A 63 -3.11 5.13 -6.71
CA ARG A 63 -1.93 5.16 -7.60
C ARG A 63 -2.29 5.68 -8.99
N ASP A 64 -3.39 5.19 -9.58
CA ASP A 64 -3.87 5.66 -10.88
C ASP A 64 -4.22 7.16 -10.85
N ALA A 65 -4.84 7.63 -9.76
CA ALA A 65 -5.17 9.04 -9.58
C ALA A 65 -3.92 9.92 -9.43
N GLU A 66 -2.91 9.45 -8.72
CA GLU A 66 -1.63 10.15 -8.57
C GLU A 66 -0.86 10.20 -9.89
N GLU A 67 -0.78 9.09 -10.63
CA GLU A 67 -0.16 9.04 -11.96
C GLU A 67 -0.87 9.98 -12.94
N TYR A 68 -2.21 9.97 -12.96
CA TYR A 68 -3.00 10.89 -13.77
C TYR A 68 -2.70 12.35 -13.41
N PHE A 69 -2.66 12.68 -12.11
CA PHE A 69 -2.36 14.03 -11.66
C PHE A 69 -0.96 14.47 -12.11
N GLN A 70 0.06 13.65 -11.91
CA GLN A 70 1.44 13.95 -12.32
C GLN A 70 1.58 14.13 -13.83
N ALA A 71 0.92 13.28 -14.63
CA ALA A 71 0.97 13.38 -16.08
C ALA A 71 0.32 14.66 -16.63
N GLN A 72 -0.72 15.16 -15.98
CA GLN A 72 -1.47 16.34 -16.42
C GLN A 72 -0.94 17.66 -15.81
N TRP A 73 -0.44 17.63 -14.57
CA TRP A 73 -0.10 18.82 -13.80
C TRP A 73 1.30 18.80 -13.15
N GLY A 74 2.01 17.67 -13.15
CA GLY A 74 3.30 17.50 -12.46
C GLY A 74 4.48 18.31 -13.01
N GLY A 75 4.29 19.05 -14.10
CA GLY A 75 5.28 19.96 -14.69
C GLY A 75 5.11 21.44 -14.34
N HIS A 76 4.03 21.82 -13.66
CA HIS A 76 3.83 23.21 -13.25
C HIS A 76 4.48 23.44 -11.89
N SER A 77 5.72 23.94 -11.91
CA SER A 77 6.26 24.64 -10.75
C SER A 77 5.28 25.75 -10.39
N LEU A 78 4.70 25.68 -9.20
CA LEU A 78 4.02 26.83 -8.60
C LEU A 78 5.12 27.78 -8.10
N ASP A 79 5.83 28.41 -9.04
CA ASP A 79 6.68 29.58 -8.78
C ASP A 79 5.79 30.83 -8.61
#